data_AF-A0A1W9L0B6-F1
#
_entry.id   AF-A0A1W9L0B6-F1
#
_cell.length_a   1.000
_cell.length_b   1.000
_cell.length_c   1.000
_cell.angle_alpha   90.00
_cell.angle_beta   90.00
_cell.angle_gamma   90.00
#
_symmetry.space_group_name_H-M   'P 1'
#
loop_
_entity.id
_entity.type
_entity.pdbx_description
1 polymer ?
#
loop_
_entity_poly.entity_id
_entity_poly.type
_entity_poly.pdbx_seq_one_letter_code
_entity_poly.pdbx_strand_id
1 'polypeptide(L)' 'MTLTLYTRVGCHLCDEMKQQLTLFQQQYDFSLSIVDIDADSYLQLRYGERVPVLAAGDAELCHYHL' A
#
# COMPACT_ATOMS: atom_id res chain seq x y z
N MET A 1 15.03 1.05 3.07
CA MET A 1 14.20 0.31 2.09
C MET A 1 12.89 1.06 1.92
N THR A 2 12.33 1.16 0.71
CA THR A 2 11.12 1.96 0.47
C THR A 2 9.97 1.03 0.08
N LEU A 3 8.89 1.09 0.84
CA LEU A 3 7.64 0.39 0.59
C LEU A 3 6.61 1.38 0.06
N THR A 4 5.86 0.97 -0.95
CA THR A 4 4.77 1.73 -1.54
C THR A 4 3.47 1.00 -1.23
N LEU A 5 2.59 1.65 -0.48
CA LEU A 5 1.23 1.18 -0.24
C LEU A 5 0.30 1.85 -1.24
N TYR A 6 -0.20 1.06 -2.18
CA TYR A 6 -1.28 1.46 -3.07
C TYR A 6 -2.61 1.34 -2.34
N THR A 7 -3.29 2.47 -2.22
CA THR A 7 -4.55 2.62 -1.51
C THR A 7 -5.60 3.29 -2.40
N ARG A 8 -6.86 3.26 -1.98
CA ARG A 8 -7.93 4.06 -2.56
C ARG A 8 -8.74 4.74 -1.47
N VAL A 9 -9.32 5.88 -1.78
CA VAL A 9 -10.28 6.56 -0.91
C VAL A 9 -11.45 5.62 -0.55
N GLY A 10 -11.79 5.58 0.74
CA GLY A 10 -12.96 4.85 1.26
C GLY A 10 -12.75 3.35 1.54
N CYS A 11 -11.50 2.86 1.57
CA CYS A 11 -11.21 1.46 1.87
C CYS A 11 -10.78 1.26 3.32
N HIS A 12 -11.65 0.67 4.15
CA HIS A 12 -11.34 0.36 5.56
C HIS A 12 -10.10 -0.54 5.73
N LEU A 13 -9.91 -1.51 4.83
CA LEU A 13 -8.74 -2.41 4.86
C LEU A 13 -7.42 -1.67 4.65
N CYS A 14 -7.43 -0.56 3.91
CA CYS A 14 -6.23 0.25 3.70
C CYS A 14 -5.82 0.98 4.98
N ASP A 15 -6.77 1.43 5.79
CA ASP A 15 -6.51 2.04 7.10
C ASP A 15 -5.89 1.01 8.05
N GLU A 16 -6.43 -0.22 8.11
CA GLU A 16 -5.86 -1.30 8.93
C GLU A 16 -4.42 -1.61 8.53
N MET A 17 -4.16 -1.79 7.24
CA MET A 17 -2.81 -2.08 6.73
C MET A 17 -1.83 -0.93 7.01
N LYS A 18 -2.29 0.32 6.88
CA LYS A 18 -1.49 1.51 7.22
C LYS A 18 -1.15 1.55 8.71
N GLN A 19 -2.09 1.19 9.60
CA GLN A 19 -1.81 1.11 11.03
C GLN A 19 -0.77 0.03 11.34
N GLN A 20 -0.89 -1.16 10.75
CA GLN A 20 0.10 -2.22 10.90
C GLN A 20 1.47 -1.77 10.40
N LEU A 21 1.56 -1.17 9.21
CA LEU A 21 2.81 -0.65 8.66
C LEU A 21 3.43 0.43 9.53
N THR A 22 2.62 1.30 10.15
CA THR A 22 3.11 2.31 11.09
C THR A 22 3.76 1.68 12.32
N LEU A 23 3.18 0.57 12.83
CA LEU A 23 3.81 -0.21 13.91
C LEU A 23 5.11 -0.86 13.45
N PHE A 24 5.13 -1.41 12.23
CA PHE A 24 6.35 -1.96 11.65
C PHE A 24 7.43 -0.90 11.45
N GLN A 25 7.08 0.34 11.10
CA GLN A 25 8.06 1.45 11.00
C GLN A 25 8.74 1.76 12.34
N GLN A 26 8.10 1.45 13.47
CA GLN A 26 8.75 1.59 14.79
C GLN A 26 9.80 0.49 15.04
N GLN A 27 9.65 -0.67 14.40
CA GLN A 27 10.56 -1.82 14.56
C GLN A 27 11.60 -1.93 13.45
N TYR A 28 11.31 -1.40 12.25
CA TYR A 28 12.12 -1.53 11.05
C TYR A 28 12.29 -0.17 10.38
N ASP A 29 13.52 0.14 9.98
CA ASP A 29 13.84 1.41 9.31
C ASP A 29 13.51 1.32 7.81
N PHE A 30 12.24 1.60 7.46
CA PHE A 30 11.78 1.70 6.09
C PHE A 30 10.91 2.92 5.83
N SER A 31 11.01 3.46 4.62
CA SER A 31 10.13 4.55 4.17
C SER A 31 8.85 3.97 3.60
N LEU A 32 7.70 4.48 4.05
CA LEU A 32 6.40 4.12 3.51
C LEU A 32 5.87 5.27 2.63
N SER A 33 5.61 4.98 1.36
CA SER A 33 4.99 5.90 0.41
C SER A 33 3.55 5.45 0.18
N ILE A 34 2.60 6.35 0.34
CA ILE A 34 1.18 6.06 0.13
C ILE A 34 0.79 6.65 -1.20
N VAL A 35 0.36 5.80 -2.12
CA VAL A 35 -0.04 6.19 -3.47
C VAL A 35 -1.51 5.89 -3.64
N ASP A 36 -2.30 6.92 -3.91
CA ASP A 36 -3.70 6.76 -4.25
C ASP A 36 -3.81 6.31 -5.71
N ILE A 37 -4.45 5.17 -5.93
CA ILE A 37 -4.60 4.59 -7.26
C ILE A 37 -5.72 5.26 -8.08
N ASP A 38 -6.61 6.02 -7.45
CA ASP A 38 -7.70 6.72 -8.14
C ASP A 38 -7.15 7.95 -8.89
N ALA A 39 -6.06 8.52 -8.39
CA ALA A 39 -5.31 9.59 -9.06
C ALA A 39 -4.59 9.15 -10.34
N ASP A 40 -4.42 7.84 -10.57
CA ASP A 40 -3.60 7.30 -11.67
C ASP A 40 -4.31 6.14 -12.38
N SER A 41 -4.86 6.40 -13.57
CA SER A 41 -5.68 5.41 -14.30
C SER A 41 -4.93 4.11 -14.63
N TYR A 42 -3.60 4.17 -14.77
CA TYR A 42 -2.77 2.97 -14.97
C TYR A 42 -2.73 2.10 -13.70
N LEU A 43 -2.55 2.71 -12.53
CA LEU A 43 -2.58 2.00 -11.25
C LEU A 43 -3.98 1.52 -10.93
N GLN A 44 -5.01 2.27 -11.28
CA GLN A 44 -6.40 1.85 -11.15
C GLN A 44 -6.71 0.60 -11.98
N LEU A 45 -6.21 0.53 -13.22
CA LEU A 45 -6.38 -0.65 -14.07
C LEU A 45 -5.62 -1.88 -13.53
N ARG A 46 -4.44 -1.64 -12.93
CA ARG A 46 -3.55 -2.71 -12.44
C ARG A 46 -3.93 -3.23 -11.05
N TYR A 47 -4.35 -2.35 -10.15
CA TYR A 47 -4.56 -2.61 -8.73
C TYR A 47 -5.98 -2.29 -8.23
N GLY A 48 -6.88 -1.78 -9.09
CA GLY A 48 -8.22 -1.30 -8.72
C GLY A 48 -9.04 -2.24 -7.83
N GLU A 49 -8.97 -3.54 -8.10
CA GLU A 49 -9.66 -4.55 -7.30
C GLU A 49 -8.78 -5.15 -6.19
N ARG A 50 -7.46 -5.00 -6.28
CA ARG A 50 -6.44 -5.66 -5.44
C ARG A 50 -5.99 -4.82 -4.24
N VAL A 51 -6.43 -3.57 -4.14
CA VAL A 51 -6.11 -2.70 -3.00
C VAL A 51 -6.69 -3.22 -1.68
N PRO A 52 -5.96 -3.10 -0.55
CA PRO A 52 -4.61 -2.53 -0.41
C PRO A 52 -3.51 -3.43 -0.99
N VAL A 53 -2.55 -2.84 -1.72
CA VAL A 53 -1.36 -3.53 -2.25
C VAL A 53 -0.08 -2.91 -1.69
N LEU A 54 0.79 -3.72 -1.13
CA LEU A 54 2.11 -3.32 -0.66
C LEU A 54 3.17 -3.77 -1.67
N ALA A 55 3.94 -2.82 -2.19
CA ALA A 55 5.05 -3.07 -3.09
C ALA A 55 6.37 -2.53 -2.50
N ALA A 56 7.50 -3.11 -2.90
CA ALA A 56 8.83 -2.59 -2.62
C ALA A 56 9.54 -2.33 -3.94
N GLY A 57 9.59 -1.06 -4.36
CA GLY A 57 10.09 -0.69 -5.68
C GLY A 57 9.20 -1.26 -6.80
N ASP A 58 9.75 -2.16 -7.62
CA ASP A 58 9.04 -2.79 -8.74
C ASP A 58 8.34 -4.11 -8.35
N ALA A 59 8.63 -4.64 -7.15
CA ALA A 59 8.10 -5.92 -6.68
C ALA A 59 6.86 -5.74 -5.80
N GLU A 60 5.74 -6.37 -6.15
CA GLU A 60 4.62 -6.56 -5.21
C GLU A 60 5.04 -7.54 -4.11
N LEU A 61 4.85 -7.14 -2.85
CA LEU A 61 5.09 -7.99 -1.69
C LEU A 61 3.82 -8.74 -1.31
N CYS A 62 2.74 -8.00 -1.03
CA CYS A 62 1.48 -8.55 -0.53
C CYS A 62 0.28 -7.70 -0.98
N HIS A 63 -0.90 -8.31 -1.01
CA HIS A 63 -2.17 -7.61 -1.21
C HIS A 63 -3.25 -8.20 -0.28
N TYR A 64 -4.23 -7.37 0.13
CA TYR A 64 -5.33 -7.64 1.07
C TYR A 64 -4.99 -7.98 2.54
N HIS A 65 -3.87 -8.63 2.84
CA HIS A 65 -3.46 -8.94 4.21
C HIS A 65 -1.94 -8.81 4.36
N LEU A 66 -1.50 -8.40 5.55
CA LEU A 66 -0.10 -8.16 5.89
C LEU A 66 0.41 -9.21 6.88
#